data_AF-A0A9C8K887-F1
#
_entry.id   AF-A0A9C8K887-F1
#
_cell.length_a   1.000
_cell.length_b   1.000
_cell.length_c   1.000
_cell.angle_alpha   90.00
_cell.angle_beta   90.00
_cell.angle_gamma   90.00
#
_symmetry.space_group_name_H-M   'P 1'
#
loop_
_entity.id
_entity.type
_entity.pdbx_description
1 polymer ?
#
loop_
_entity_poly.entity_id
_entity_poly.type
_entity_poly.pdbx_seq_one_letter_code
_entity_poly.pdbx_strand_id
1 'polypeptide(L)'
;MGIDLILTFCIIGIGVFLFVKDYFSIDTTSILIMALFIVAGVLSPEEGFAGFNHPATLTLGCIFVVSGGVFNSGILDGLSHRIIKLAKIHYSVALITFCLLAGVFSAFINDTAVVALL
;
A
#
# COMPACT_ATOMS: atom_id res chain seq x y z
N MET A 1 0.91 -2.85 -34.11
CA MET A 1 -0.31 -3.49 -33.54
C MET A 1 -0.05 -4.87 -32.97
N GLY A 2 0.40 -5.87 -33.74
CA GLY A 2 0.64 -7.21 -33.17
C GLY A 2 1.89 -7.31 -32.27
N ILE A 3 2.99 -6.67 -32.68
CA ILE A 3 4.28 -6.76 -31.98
C ILE A 3 4.25 -6.00 -30.65
N ASP A 4 3.68 -4.80 -30.64
CA ASP A 4 3.56 -3.96 -29.43
C ASP A 4 2.72 -4.65 -28.35
N LEU A 5 1.65 -5.35 -28.77
CA LEU A 5 0.80 -6.13 -27.89
C LEU A 5 1.57 -7.32 -27.29
N ILE A 6 2.30 -8.06 -28.11
CA ILE A 6 3.12 -9.21 -27.66
C ILE A 6 4.18 -8.73 -26.66
N LEU A 7 4.90 -7.63 -26.98
CA LEU A 7 5.89 -7.02 -26.08
C LEU A 7 5.26 -6.61 -24.75
N THR A 8 4.09 -5.98 -24.79
CA THR A 8 3.36 -5.58 -23.58
C THR A 8 3.03 -6.79 -22.71
N PHE A 9 2.47 -7.86 -23.28
CA PHE A 9 2.17 -9.09 -22.54
C PHE A 9 3.42 -9.77 -21.99
N CYS A 10 4.53 -9.79 -22.75
CA CYS A 10 5.79 -10.32 -22.28
C CYS A 10 6.33 -9.53 -21.08
N ILE A 11 6.32 -8.19 -21.14
CA ILE A 11 6.81 -7.34 -20.04
C ILE A 11 5.92 -7.51 -18.79
N ILE A 12 4.60 -7.56 -18.96
CA ILE A 12 3.67 -7.84 -17.84
C ILE A 12 3.95 -9.22 -17.24
N GLY A 13 4.15 -10.25 -18.08
CA GLY A 13 4.48 -11.60 -17.62
C GLY A 13 5.77 -11.65 -16.82
N ILE A 14 6.82 -10.96 -17.28
CA ILE A 14 8.09 -10.80 -16.54
C ILE A 14 7.84 -10.08 -15.21
N GLY A 15 7.04 -9.01 -15.22
CA GLY A 15 6.72 -8.25 -14.01
C GLY A 15 6.00 -9.10 -12.96
N VAL A 16 4.97 -9.85 -13.36
CA VAL A 16 4.27 -10.78 -12.48
C VAL A 16 5.22 -11.84 -11.92
N PHE A 17 6.08 -12.41 -12.77
CA PHE A 17 7.07 -13.39 -12.33
C PHE A 17 8.03 -12.80 -11.29
N LEU A 18 8.54 -11.59 -11.52
CA LEU A 18 9.43 -10.89 -10.58
C LEU A 18 8.74 -10.55 -9.26
N PHE A 19 7.49 -10.08 -9.31
CA PHE A 19 6.71 -9.82 -8.09
C PHE A 19 6.44 -11.08 -7.27
N VAL A 20 6.12 -12.20 -7.92
CA VAL A 20 5.86 -13.47 -7.21
C VAL A 20 7.14 -14.07 -6.63
N LYS A 21 8.27 -13.91 -7.32
CA LYS A 21 9.56 -14.43 -6.86
C LYS A 21 10.26 -13.57 -5.83
N ASP A 22 9.84 -12.31 -5.70
CA ASP A 22 10.34 -11.33 -4.73
C ASP A 22 11.90 -11.23 -4.73
N TYR A 23 12.51 -11.38 -5.91
CA TYR A 23 13.97 -11.34 -6.06
C TYR A 23 14.54 -9.93 -5.81
N PHE A 24 13.76 -8.91 -6.16
CA PHE A 24 14.06 -7.51 -5.92
C PHE A 24 12.93 -6.88 -5.11
N SER A 25 13.22 -5.80 -4.39
CA SER A 25 12.18 -5.02 -3.73
C SER A 25 11.08 -4.61 -4.72
N ILE A 26 9.86 -4.50 -4.22
CA ILE A 26 8.69 -4.08 -5.01
C ILE A 26 8.98 -2.77 -5.77
N ASP A 27 9.67 -1.83 -5.12
CA ASP A 27 10.04 -0.54 -5.71
C ASP A 27 11.01 -0.72 -6.88
N THR A 28 12.07 -1.51 -6.69
CA THR A 28 13.05 -1.80 -7.73
C THR A 28 12.41 -2.52 -8.92
N THR A 29 11.56 -3.52 -8.65
CA THR A 29 10.84 -4.26 -9.69
C THR A 29 9.92 -3.34 -10.49
N SER A 30 9.20 -2.43 -9.83
CA SER A 30 8.29 -1.48 -10.47
C SER A 30 9.04 -0.50 -11.39
N ILE A 31 10.17 0.06 -10.93
CA ILE A 31 11.02 0.95 -11.73
C ILE A 31 11.61 0.20 -12.92
N LEU A 32 12.03 -1.05 -12.73
CA LEU A 32 12.58 -1.89 -13.80
C LEU A 32 11.54 -2.17 -14.89
N ILE A 33 10.31 -2.53 -14.52
CA ILE A 33 9.22 -2.78 -15.48
C ILE A 33 8.91 -1.50 -16.27
N MET A 34 8.81 -0.35 -15.59
CA MET A 34 8.63 0.94 -16.24
C MET A 34 9.76 1.24 -17.25
N ALA A 35 11.02 1.04 -16.84
CA ALA A 35 12.16 1.24 -17.72
C ALA A 35 12.14 0.31 -18.94
N LEU A 36 11.73 -0.94 -18.77
CA LEU A 36 11.56 -1.89 -19.87
C LEU A 36 10.50 -1.43 -20.88
N PHE A 37 9.37 -0.89 -20.41
CA PHE A 37 8.33 -0.35 -21.30
C PHE A 37 8.82 0.85 -22.13
N ILE A 38 9.61 1.74 -21.51
CA ILE A 38 10.16 2.92 -22.19
C ILE A 38 11.23 2.50 -23.21
N VAL A 39 12.18 1.63 -22.82
CA VAL A 39 13.26 1.18 -23.70
C VAL A 39 12.75 0.32 -24.84
N ALA A 40 11.69 -0.47 -24.62
CA ALA A 40 11.03 -1.23 -25.67
C ALA A 40 10.27 -0.34 -26.68
N GLY A 41 10.14 0.96 -26.43
CA GLY A 41 9.43 1.91 -27.29
C GLY A 41 7.91 1.73 -27.27
N VAL A 42 7.39 0.94 -26.32
CA VAL A 42 5.95 0.71 -26.14
C VAL A 42 5.29 1.92 -25.49
N LEU A 43 6.00 2.58 -24.57
CA LEU A 43 5.58 3.83 -23.93
C LEU A 43 6.61 4.92 -24.21
N SER A 44 6.13 6.15 -24.40
CA SER A 44 6.99 7.33 -24.32
C SER A 44 7.47 7.55 -22.87
N PRO A 45 8.59 8.27 -22.64
CA PRO A 45 9.03 8.60 -21.29
C PRO A 45 7.95 9.34 -20.49
N GLU A 46 7.22 10.24 -21.15
CA GLU A 46 6.12 11.01 -20.54
C GLU A 46 5.00 10.09 -20.04
N GLU A 47 4.60 9.09 -20.82
CA GLU A 47 3.60 8.10 -20.43
C GLU A 47 4.11 7.17 -19.33
N GLY A 48 5.39 6.75 -19.39
CA GLY A 48 6.00 5.92 -18.37
C GLY A 48 6.02 6.59 -16.99
N PHE A 49 6.30 7.90 -16.94
CA PHE A 49 6.28 8.68 -15.69
C PHE A 49 4.90 9.20 -15.28
N ALA A 50 3.88 9.09 -16.14
CA ALA A 50 2.53 9.61 -15.85
C ALA A 50 1.92 9.02 -14.57
N GLY A 51 2.30 7.79 -14.19
CA GLY A 51 1.87 7.15 -12.94
C GLY A 51 2.28 7.90 -11.67
N PHE A 52 3.40 8.63 -11.67
CA PHE A 52 3.87 9.40 -10.51
C PHE A 52 3.04 10.66 -10.28
N ASN A 53 2.48 11.24 -11.33
CA ASN A 53 1.60 12.41 -11.25
C ASN A 53 0.12 12.02 -11.15
N HIS A 54 -0.18 10.73 -10.98
CA HIS A 54 -1.55 10.28 -10.88
C HIS A 54 -2.17 10.72 -9.53
N PRO A 55 -3.39 11.27 -9.50
CA PRO A 55 -4.04 11.72 -8.27
C PRO A 55 -4.09 10.65 -7.17
N ALA A 56 -4.22 9.37 -7.54
CA ALA A 56 -4.17 8.25 -6.60
C ALA A 56 -2.82 8.15 -5.87
N THR A 57 -1.69 8.31 -6.57
CA THR A 57 -0.33 8.26 -6.00
C THR A 57 -0.13 9.40 -4.99
N LEU A 58 -0.57 10.60 -5.35
CA LEU A 58 -0.54 11.77 -4.46
C LEU A 58 -1.42 11.56 -3.22
N THR A 59 -2.62 11.01 -3.41
CA THR A 59 -3.55 10.71 -2.31
C THR A 59 -2.94 9.71 -1.33
N LEU A 60 -2.27 8.66 -1.84
CA LEU A 60 -1.57 7.68 -1.01
C LEU A 60 -0.43 8.34 -0.21
N GLY A 61 0.34 9.23 -0.85
CA GLY A 61 1.36 10.03 -0.17
C GLY A 61 0.80 10.88 0.98
N CYS A 62 -0.32 11.56 0.76
CA CYS A 62 -1.03 12.31 1.80
C CYS A 62 -1.49 11.41 2.95
N ILE A 63 -2.05 10.23 2.65
CA ILE A 63 -2.49 9.26 3.66
C ILE A 63 -1.30 8.79 4.51
N PHE A 64 -0.11 8.58 3.93
CA PHE A 64 1.08 8.24 4.72
C PHE A 64 1.49 9.35 5.69
N VAL A 65 1.38 10.63 5.29
CA VAL A 65 1.63 11.78 6.19
C VAL A 65 0.60 11.83 7.31
N VAL A 66 -0.69 11.67 6.99
CA VAL A 66 -1.78 11.62 7.97
C VAL A 66 -1.57 10.46 8.94
N SER A 67 -1.23 9.28 8.42
CA SER A 67 -0.90 8.09 9.21
C SER A 67 0.22 8.41 10.21
N GLY A 68 1.32 9.00 9.75
CA GLY A 68 2.43 9.42 10.61
C GLY A 68 2.02 10.43 11.69
N GLY A 69 1.10 11.35 11.37
CA GLY A 69 0.52 12.28 12.34
C GLY A 69 -0.30 11.57 13.42
N VAL A 70 -1.12 10.59 13.03
CA VAL A 70 -1.89 9.79 14.00
C VAL A 70 -0.97 8.94 14.88
N PHE A 71 0.09 8.33 14.31
CA PHE A 71 1.09 7.59 15.07
C PHE A 71 1.80 8.46 16.12
N ASN A 72 2.26 9.65 15.72
CA ASN A 72 2.97 10.56 16.64
C ASN A 72 2.06 11.21 17.70
N SER A 73 0.73 11.21 17.49
CA SER A 73 -0.22 11.81 18.43
C SER A 73 -0.45 10.98 19.71
N GLY A 74 -0.06 9.69 19.72
CA GLY A 74 -0.31 8.77 20.84
C GLY A 74 -1.79 8.39 21.03
N ILE A 75 -2.69 8.78 20.12
CA ILE A 75 -4.11 8.42 20.17
C ILE A 75 -4.29 6.89 20.15
N LEU A 76 -3.49 6.19 19.34
CA LEU A 76 -3.54 4.74 19.21
C LEU A 76 -3.13 4.03 20.51
N ASP A 77 -2.11 4.53 21.22
CA ASP A 77 -1.69 3.96 22.51
C ASP A 77 -2.80 4.08 23.56
N GLY A 78 -3.46 5.24 23.62
CA GLY A 78 -4.56 5.49 24.54
C GLY A 78 -5.78 4.59 24.28
N LEU A 79 -6.10 4.33 23.01
CA LEU A 79 -7.19 3.44 22.60
C LEU A 79 -6.87 1.98 22.91
N SER A 80 -5.66 1.52 22.55
CA SER A 80 -5.18 0.16 22.82
C SER A 80 -5.28 -0.17 24.31
N HIS A 81 -4.87 0.76 25.18
CA HIS A 81 -4.92 0.53 26.62
C HIS A 81 -6.36 0.39 27.16
N ARG A 82 -7.34 1.09 26.56
CA ARG A 82 -8.77 0.97 26.89
C ARG A 82 -9.35 -0.35 26.40
N ILE A 83 -8.99 -0.79 25.19
CA ILE A 83 -9.40 -2.09 24.64
C ILE A 83 -8.89 -3.23 25.52
N ILE A 84 -7.62 -3.18 25.96
CA ILE A 84 -7.04 -4.19 26.85
C ILE A 84 -7.80 -4.25 28.20
N LYS A 85 -8.20 -3.11 28.76
CA LYS A 85 -9.02 -3.10 29.99
C LYS A 85 -10.41 -3.71 29.75
N LEU A 86 -11.04 -3.42 28.62
CA LEU A 86 -12.32 -4.03 28.23
C LEU A 86 -12.20 -5.54 28.00
N ALA A 87 -11.10 -5.99 27.41
CA ALA A 87 -10.85 -7.41 27.13
C ALA A 87 -10.74 -8.25 28.42
N LYS A 88 -10.21 -7.66 29.50
CA LYS A 88 -10.15 -8.31 30.82
C LYS A 88 -11.53 -8.54 31.46
N ILE A 89 -12.56 -7.80 31.04
CA ILE A 89 -13.92 -7.92 31.57
C ILE A 89 -14.79 -8.75 30.61
N HIS A 90 -14.82 -8.38 29.33
CA HIS A 90 -15.63 -9.03 28.30
C HIS A 90 -14.87 -9.13 26.96
N TYR A 91 -14.24 -10.27 26.72
CA TYR A 91 -13.47 -10.53 25.50
C TYR A 91 -14.25 -10.26 24.20
N SER A 92 -15.49 -10.75 24.09
CA SER A 92 -16.28 -10.59 22.86
C SER A 92 -16.61 -9.13 22.55
N VAL A 93 -16.87 -8.31 23.57
CA VAL A 93 -17.14 -6.87 23.41
C VAL A 93 -15.86 -6.14 23.01
N ALA A 94 -14.72 -6.50 23.61
CA ALA A 94 -13.43 -5.94 23.25
C ALA A 94 -13.03 -6.27 21.80
N LEU A 95 -13.29 -7.50 21.35
CA LEU A 95 -13.02 -7.91 19.97
C LEU A 95 -13.87 -7.12 18.96
N ILE A 96 -15.18 -6.95 19.22
CA ILE A 96 -16.05 -6.14 18.34
C ILE A 96 -15.58 -4.68 18.32
N THR A 97 -15.25 -4.14 19.49
CA THR A 97 -14.74 -2.75 19.63
C THR A 97 -13.42 -2.57 18.87
N PHE A 98 -12.52 -3.55 18.97
CA PHE A 98 -11.27 -3.59 18.23
C PHE A 98 -11.50 -3.60 16.72
N CYS A 99 -12.33 -4.52 16.21
CA CYS A 99 -12.61 -4.60 14.78
C CYS A 99 -13.26 -3.32 14.24
N LEU A 100 -14.16 -2.70 15.00
CA LEU A 100 -14.77 -1.41 14.63
C LEU A 100 -13.74 -0.29 14.58
N LEU A 101 -12.90 -0.16 15.61
CA LEU A 101 -11.86 0.85 15.64
C LEU A 101 -10.83 0.63 14.52
N ALA A 102 -10.33 -0.60 14.36
CA ALA A 102 -9.41 -0.96 13.29
C ALA A 102 -10.00 -0.65 11.91
N GLY A 103 -11.28 -0.96 11.66
CA GLY A 103 -11.95 -0.64 10.40
C GLY A 103 -12.09 0.87 10.15
N VAL A 104 -12.42 1.65 11.19
CA VAL A 104 -12.49 3.12 11.07
C VAL A 104 -11.11 3.72 10.81
N PHE A 105 -10.07 3.25 11.50
CA PHE A 105 -8.72 3.77 11.34
C PHE A 105 -8.04 3.29 10.04
N SER A 106 -8.35 2.08 9.55
CA SER A 106 -7.86 1.53 8.27
C SER A 106 -8.20 2.43 7.07
N ALA A 107 -9.29 3.19 7.13
CA ALA A 107 -9.62 4.16 6.09
C ALA A 107 -8.66 5.38 6.03
N PHE A 108 -7.92 5.65 7.11
CA PHE A 108 -7.04 6.82 7.25
C PHE A 108 -5.57 6.46 7.50
N ILE A 109 -5.31 5.22 7.90
CA ILE A 109 -4.01 4.71 8.33
C ILE A 109 -3.69 3.46 7.53
N ASN A 110 -2.43 3.29 7.15
CA ASN A 110 -1.97 2.06 6.51
C ASN A 110 -2.25 0.82 7.40
N ASP A 111 -2.89 -0.18 6.80
CA ASP A 111 -3.37 -1.40 7.48
C ASP A 111 -2.28 -2.13 8.27
N THR A 112 -1.04 -2.13 7.77
CA THR A 112 0.09 -2.79 8.46
C THR A 112 0.36 -2.19 9.84
N ALA A 113 0.20 -0.87 9.96
CA ALA A 113 0.58 -0.17 11.18
C ALA A 113 -0.58 -0.07 12.19
N VAL A 114 -1.83 -0.19 11.74
CA VAL A 114 -3.01 -0.40 12.62
C VAL A 114 -2.90 -1.74 13.35
N VAL A 115 -2.54 -2.82 12.64
CA VAL A 115 -2.40 -4.17 13.20
C VAL A 115 -1.19 -4.31 14.12
N ALA A 116 -0.12 -3.55 13.88
CA ALA A 116 1.09 -3.61 14.70
C ALA A 116 0.95 -2.94 16.08
N LEU A 117 -0.01 -2.02 16.26
CA LEU A 117 -0.14 -1.20 17.48
C LEU A 117 -1.36 -1.52 18.35
N LEU A 118 -2.50 -1.88 17.75
CA LEU A 118 -3.72 -2.23 18.49
C LEU A 118 -3.69 -3.70 18.95
#